data_AF-A0AAE3KQH8-F1
#
_entry.id   AF-A0AAE3KQH8-F1
#
_cell.length_a   1.000
_cell.length_b   1.000
_cell.length_c   1.000
_cell.angle_alpha   90.00
_cell.angle_beta   90.00
_cell.angle_gamma   90.00
#
_symmetry.space_group_name_H-M   'P 1'
#
loop_
_entity.id
_entity.type
_entity.pdbx_description
1 polymer ?
#
loop_
_entity_poly.entity_id
_entity_poly.type
_entity_poly.pdbx_seq_one_letter_code
_entity_poly.pdbx_strand_id
1 'polypeptide(L)' 'YSDRIKGERAENLELAIACYRNALTIYTPEAFPEDWAKTQKNLEIAYNQSIRGDDPDQMETLT' A
#
# COMPACT_ATOMS: atom_id res chain seq x y z
N TYR A 1 3.69 22.88 -11.72
CA TYR A 1 4.72 21.98 -11.13
C TYR A 1 4.10 21.04 -10.09
N SER A 2 3.07 21.47 -9.35
CA SER A 2 2.39 20.68 -8.31
C SER A 2 1.66 19.42 -8.80
N ASP A 3 1.09 19.42 -10.01
CA ASP A 3 0.32 18.28 -10.53
C ASP A 3 1.19 17.07 -10.88
N ARG A 4 2.45 17.33 -11.28
CA ARG A 4 3.42 16.29 -11.63
C ARG A 4 3.87 15.51 -10.39
N ILE A 5 4.04 16.22 -9.27
CA ILE A 5 4.38 15.63 -7.96
C ILE A 5 3.23 14.77 -7.41
N LYS A 6 1.98 15.15 -7.69
CA LYS A 6 0.81 14.35 -7.30
C LYS A 6 0.71 13.06 -8.11
N GLY A 7 0.88 13.13 -9.44
CA GLY A 7 0.90 11.94 -10.31
C GLY A 7 2.02 10.97 -9.95
N GLU A 8 3.25 11.48 -9.79
CA GLU A 8 4.39 10.65 -9.37
C GLU A 8 4.16 10.01 -8.00
N ARG A 9 3.47 10.68 -7.07
CA ARG A 9 3.17 10.11 -5.75
C ARG A 9 2.12 8.99 -5.82
N ALA A 10 1.06 9.16 -6.61
CA ALA A 10 0.03 8.13 -6.78
C ALA A 10 0.62 6.88 -7.45
N GLU A 11 1.39 7.06 -8.54
CA GLU A 11 2.07 5.97 -9.25
C GLU A 11 3.07 5.22 -8.34
N ASN A 12 3.83 5.95 -7.51
CA ASN A 12 4.74 5.34 -6.55
C ASN A 12 4.01 4.52 -5.47
N LEU A 13 2.81 4.94 -5.07
CA LEU A 13 1.99 4.22 -4.09
C LEU A 13 1.38 2.95 -4.68
N GLU A 14 0.88 3.00 -5.93
CA GLU A 14 0.39 1.82 -6.63
C GLU A 14 1.49 0.77 -6.81
N LEU A 15 2.70 1.19 -7.20
CA LEU A 15 3.87 0.31 -7.30
C LEU A 15 4.23 -0.30 -5.94
N ALA A 16 4.20 0.48 -4.86
CA ALA A 16 4.46 -0.03 -3.52
C ALA A 16 3.43 -1.08 -3.10
N ILE A 17 2.14 -0.82 -3.34
CA ILE A 17 1.05 -1.77 -3.08
C ILE A 17 1.27 -3.08 -3.86
N ALA A 18 1.59 -3.00 -5.15
CA ALA A 18 1.86 -4.17 -5.98
C ALA A 18 3.06 -4.99 -5.46
N CYS A 19 4.15 -4.31 -5.08
CA CYS A 19 5.33 -4.95 -4.49
C CYS A 19 5.00 -5.67 -3.18
N TYR A 20 4.26 -5.03 -2.27
CA TYR A 20 3.89 -5.66 -1.00
C TYR A 20 2.93 -6.84 -1.20
N ARG A 21 1.98 -6.76 -2.14
CA ARG A 21 1.10 -7.90 -2.46
C ARG A 21 1.89 -9.09 -2.99
N ASN A 22 2.88 -8.86 -3.85
CA ASN A 22 3.79 -9.92 -4.32
C ASN A 22 4.67 -10.47 -3.20
N ALA A 23 5.16 -9.61 -2.30
CA ALA A 23 5.95 -10.06 -1.15
C ALA A 23 5.12 -10.98 -0.23
N LEU A 24 3.83 -10.69 -0.04
CA LEU A 24 2.91 -11.53 0.75
C LEU A 24 2.59 -12.91 0.12
N THR A 25 2.95 -13.16 -1.15
CA THR A 25 2.85 -14.51 -1.72
C THR A 25 4.04 -15.39 -1.35
N ILE A 26 5.15 -14.78 -0.92
CA ILE A 26 6.39 -15.47 -0.55
C ILE A 26 6.56 -15.51 0.96
N TYR A 27 6.35 -14.37 1.62
CA TYR A 27 6.26 -14.28 3.06
C TYR A 27 4.88 -14.77 3.47
N THR A 28 4.83 -15.97 4.03
CA THR A 28 3.62 -16.49 4.65
C THR A 28 3.71 -16.33 6.17
N PRO A 29 2.58 -16.22 6.89
CA PRO A 29 2.60 -16.10 8.35
C PRO A 29 3.22 -17.33 9.02
N GLU A 30 3.25 -18.48 8.35
CA GLU A 30 3.81 -19.73 8.87
C GLU A 30 5.34 -19.82 8.70
N ALA A 31 5.88 -19.30 7.58
CA ALA A 31 7.32 -19.37 7.29
C ALA A 31 8.08 -18.13 7.79
N PHE A 32 7.46 -16.96 7.72
CA PHE A 32 8.09 -15.67 8.00
C PHE A 32 7.12 -14.73 8.76
N PRO A 33 6.71 -15.06 9.99
CA PRO A 33 5.68 -14.30 10.72
C PRO A 33 6.06 -12.83 10.94
N GLU A 34 7.33 -12.55 11.23
CA GLU A 34 7.79 -11.18 11.48
C GLU A 34 7.84 -10.33 10.20
N ASP A 35 8.35 -10.89 9.10
CA ASP A 35 8.42 -10.20 7.81
C ASP A 35 7.05 -10.05 7.16
N TRP A 36 6.17 -11.03 7.34
CA TRP A 36 4.78 -10.96 6.92
C TRP A 36 4.04 -9.82 7.62
N ALA A 37 4.16 -9.71 8.95
CA ALA A 37 3.56 -8.63 9.72
C ALA A 37 4.10 -7.25 9.32
N LYS A 38 5.42 -7.13 9.08
CA LYS A 38 6.03 -5.88 8.57
C LYS A 38 5.50 -5.53 7.18
N THR A 39 5.39 -6.52 6.29
CA THR A 39 4.89 -6.34 4.91
C THR A 39 3.43 -5.90 4.91
N GLN A 40 2.59 -6.51 5.76
CA GLN A 40 1.20 -6.07 5.92
C GLN A 40 1.09 -4.66 6.47
N LYS A 41 1.84 -4.31 7.51
CA LYS A 41 1.84 -2.95 8.07
C LYS A 41 2.22 -1.90 7.02
N ASN A 42 3.23 -2.19 6.19
CA ASN A 42 3.65 -1.27 5.14
C ASN A 42 2.60 -1.16 4.01
N LEU A 43 1.91 -2.25 3.71
CA LEU A 43 0.79 -2.27 2.76
C LEU A 43 -0.38 -1.42 3.27
N GLU A 44 -0.76 -1.53 4.54
CA GLU A 44 -1.80 -0.70 5.16
C GLU A 44 -1.43 0.80 5.15
N ILE A 45 -0.17 1.14 5.40
CA ILE A 45 0.30 2.52 5.31
C ILE A 45 0.17 3.04 3.88
N ALA A 46 0.55 2.24 2.87
CA ALA A 46 0.44 2.61 1.47
C ALA A 46 -1.03 2.84 1.06
N TYR A 47 -1.95 1.96 1.48
CA TYR A 47 -3.38 2.15 1.25
C TYR A 47 -3.93 3.42 1.93
N ASN A 48 -3.57 3.66 3.19
CA ASN A 48 -3.99 4.88 3.89
C ASN A 48 -3.45 6.16 3.22
N GLN A 49 -2.24 6.11 2.66
CA GLN A 49 -1.67 7.22 1.91
C GLN A 49 -2.34 7.41 0.55
N SER A 50 -2.79 6.32 -0.10
CA SER A 50 -3.58 6.37 -1.32
C SER A 50 -4.95 7.02 -1.06
N ILE A 51 -5.68 6.57 -0.04
CA ILE A 51 -7.01 7.09 0.31
C ILE A 51 -6.95 8.57 0.74
N ARG A 52 -5.91 8.96 1.50
CA ARG A 52 -5.74 10.38 1.89
C ARG A 52 -5.25 11.26 0.75
N GLY A 53 -4.71 10.69 -0.33
CA GLY A 53 -4.24 11.39 -1.51
C GLY A 53 -5.35 11.65 -2.55
N ASP A 54 -6.32 10.73 -2.65
CA ASP A 54 -7.34 10.63 -3.70
C ASP A 54 -8.79 10.84 -3.18
N ASP A 55 -8.97 11.75 -2.22
CA ASP A 55 -10.22 12.02 -1.49
C ASP A 55 -10.56 10.99 -0.37
N PRO A 56 -10.85 11.48 0.86
CA PRO A 56 -11.04 10.66 2.07
C PRO A 56 -12.31 9.77 2.08
N ASP A 57 -13.13 9.83 1.03
CA ASP A 57 -14.45 9.18 0.96
C ASP A 57 -14.38 7.70 0.55
N GLN A 58 -13.21 7.20 0.10
CA GLN A 58 -13.07 5.81 -0.37
C GLN A 58 -12.89 4.77 0.75
N MET A 59 -12.93 5.19 2.02
CA MET A 59 -12.72 4.31 3.20
C MET A 59 -13.82 3.25 3.41
N GLU A 60 -14.93 3.28 2.67
CA GLU A 60 -16.08 2.38 2.88
C GLU A 60 -16.03 1.07 2.06
N THR A 61 -15.10 0.91 1.10
CA THR A 61 -15.20 -0.16 0.09
C THR A 61 -14.34 -1.40 0.32
N LEU A 62 -13.52 -1.47 1.38
CA LEU A 62 -12.53 -2.54 1.57
C LEU A 62 -12.67 -3.32 2.88
N THR A 63 -13.87 -3.39 3.47
CA THR A 63 -14.17 -4.28 4.62
C THR A 63 -14.95 -5.49 4.18
#